data_AF-A0A2V8D7A3-F1
#
_entry.id   AF-A0A2V8D7A3-F1
#
_cell.length_a   1.000
_cell.length_b   1.000
_cell.length_c   1.000
_cell.angle_alpha   90.00
_cell.angle_beta   90.00
_cell.angle_gamma   90.00
#
_symmetry.space_group_name_H-M   'P 1'
#
loop_
_entity.id
_entity.type
_entity.pdbx_description
1 polymer ?
#
loop_
_entity_poly.entity_id
_entity_poly.type
_entity_poly.pdbx_seq_one_letter_code
_entity_poly.pdbx_strand_id
1 'polypeptide(L)'
;MTGESSLRADIVEVGRRMYARGYTASNDGNISVRLGSDRLLMTPKSVCKGFMTPDMMCITDLDGRKLQGDRDPSSETLMHLEVYRQRPDVQAVVHAHPPTATGFAVAGIPLDRAVLAEVLTTLGSIPLAEYATPSTSELPEAVRKYIKAHDGMLLANHGALTVGGDLYGAYYKMETIEHFAKISLVARLLGRENLLSREEVMRLQDLRGSYGIKAPAPICAATQEDASCQVVQAPQGAGSRLVPDILRRAVSPTPSAQTDAEGEIRLTYRELSALIEDAIRSLR
;
A
#
# COMPACT_ATOMS: atom_id res chain seq x y z
N MET A 1 -22.23 10.50 18.49
CA MET A 1 -22.39 9.59 17.32
C MET A 1 -22.90 10.41 16.15
N THR A 2 -22.24 10.33 15.00
CA THR A 2 -22.70 10.94 13.75
C THR A 2 -23.98 10.22 13.30
N GLY A 3 -25.01 10.96 12.90
CA GLY A 3 -26.27 10.36 12.44
C GLY A 3 -26.14 9.68 11.08
N GLU A 4 -26.96 8.66 10.80
CA GLU A 4 -26.92 7.88 9.55
C GLU A 4 -27.00 8.76 8.29
N SER A 5 -27.86 9.78 8.30
CA SER A 5 -28.01 10.72 7.17
C SER A 5 -26.70 11.44 6.83
N SER A 6 -25.95 11.85 7.86
CA SER A 6 -24.62 12.46 7.66
C SER A 6 -23.62 11.46 7.11
N LEU A 7 -23.62 10.21 7.60
CA LEU A 7 -22.72 9.18 7.07
C LEU A 7 -23.00 8.85 5.60
N ARG A 8 -24.28 8.82 5.19
CA ARG A 8 -24.66 8.66 3.78
C ARG A 8 -24.11 9.81 2.92
N ALA A 9 -24.24 11.04 3.39
CA ALA A 9 -23.68 12.21 2.71
C ALA A 9 -22.15 12.18 2.63
N ASP A 10 -21.48 11.78 3.71
CA ASP A 10 -20.02 11.67 3.74
C ASP A 10 -19.50 10.58 2.79
N ILE A 11 -20.17 9.41 2.69
CA ILE A 11 -19.80 8.37 1.73
C ILE A 11 -19.93 8.89 0.29
N VAL A 12 -21.00 9.64 -0.01
CA VAL A 12 -21.20 10.24 -1.34
C VAL A 12 -20.09 11.25 -1.64
N GLU A 13 -19.73 12.11 -0.69
CA GLU A 13 -18.65 13.09 -0.88
C GLU A 13 -17.29 12.43 -1.07
N VAL A 14 -16.96 11.40 -0.28
CA VAL A 14 -15.73 10.61 -0.46
C VAL A 14 -15.71 9.93 -1.83
N GLY A 15 -16.82 9.31 -2.25
CA GLY A 15 -16.96 8.72 -3.57
C GLY A 15 -16.73 9.73 -4.70
N ARG A 16 -17.27 10.95 -4.56
CA ARG A 16 -17.05 12.06 -5.50
C ARG A 16 -15.58 12.46 -5.59
N ARG A 17 -14.88 12.56 -4.45
CA ARG A 17 -13.44 12.90 -4.42
C ARG A 17 -12.59 11.79 -5.04
N MET A 18 -12.86 10.52 -4.70
CA MET A 18 -12.18 9.37 -5.29
C MET A 18 -12.31 9.37 -6.81
N TYR A 19 -13.52 9.56 -7.32
CA TYR A 19 -13.77 9.65 -8.76
C TYR A 19 -13.07 10.85 -9.40
N ALA A 20 -13.16 12.05 -8.81
CA ALA A 20 -12.53 13.25 -9.33
C ALA A 20 -10.99 13.16 -9.40
N ARG A 21 -10.37 12.35 -8.53
CA ARG A 21 -8.93 12.07 -8.54
C ARG A 21 -8.52 10.91 -9.44
N GLY A 22 -9.49 10.23 -10.06
CA GLY A 22 -9.24 9.04 -10.88
C GLY A 22 -8.80 7.82 -10.07
N TYR A 23 -9.17 7.73 -8.78
CA TYR A 23 -8.88 6.55 -7.96
C TYR A 23 -9.85 5.40 -8.24
N THR A 24 -10.91 5.66 -8.98
CA THR A 24 -11.92 4.70 -9.40
C THR A 24 -12.22 4.93 -10.88
N ALA A 25 -12.34 3.86 -11.66
CA ALA A 25 -12.80 3.88 -13.03
C ALA A 25 -14.17 3.19 -13.17
N SER A 26 -15.08 3.80 -13.93
CA SER A 26 -16.45 3.27 -14.12
C SER A 26 -17.18 3.09 -12.78
N ASN A 27 -17.41 1.86 -12.33
CA ASN A 27 -18.21 1.49 -11.15
C ASN A 27 -17.42 0.70 -10.08
N ASP A 28 -16.10 0.69 -10.21
CA ASP A 28 -15.17 0.03 -9.29
C ASP A 28 -15.02 0.77 -7.94
N GLY A 29 -14.20 0.21 -7.06
CA GLY A 29 -14.01 0.68 -5.69
C GLY A 29 -15.24 0.47 -4.81
N ASN A 30 -15.07 0.64 -3.51
CA ASN A 30 -16.17 0.56 -2.55
C ASN A 30 -15.80 1.19 -1.20
N ILE A 31 -16.82 1.61 -0.47
CA ILE A 31 -16.68 2.34 0.79
C ILE A 31 -17.71 1.78 1.77
N SER A 32 -17.30 1.50 3.00
CA SER A 32 -18.22 1.18 4.08
C SER A 32 -17.89 1.93 5.36
N VAL A 33 -18.90 2.15 6.19
CA VAL A 33 -18.81 2.74 7.52
C VAL A 33 -19.63 1.90 8.50
N ARG A 34 -19.12 1.72 9.71
CA ARG A 34 -19.83 1.06 10.81
C ARG A 34 -21.04 1.92 11.23
N LEU A 35 -22.20 1.28 11.35
CA LEU A 35 -23.46 1.91 11.75
C LEU A 35 -23.99 1.24 13.02
N GLY A 36 -23.67 1.82 14.18
CA GLY A 36 -23.95 1.18 15.47
C GLY A 36 -22.99 0.02 15.76
N SER A 37 -23.43 -0.99 16.50
CA SER A 37 -22.59 -2.11 16.93
C SER A 37 -22.52 -3.27 15.93
N ASP A 38 -23.55 -3.45 15.13
CA ASP A 38 -23.85 -4.70 14.42
C ASP A 38 -24.18 -4.53 12.92
N ARG A 39 -24.09 -3.31 12.40
CA ARG A 39 -24.43 -3.00 11.00
C ARG A 39 -23.34 -2.20 10.31
N LEU A 40 -23.35 -2.29 8.99
CA LEU A 40 -22.50 -1.50 8.09
C LEU A 40 -23.37 -0.74 7.09
N LEU A 41 -23.07 0.54 6.91
CA LEU A 41 -23.54 1.34 5.79
C LEU A 41 -22.51 1.25 4.66
N MET A 42 -22.92 0.90 3.44
CA MET A 42 -21.99 0.61 2.34
C MET A 42 -22.50 1.09 0.98
N THR A 43 -21.55 1.38 0.09
CA THR A 43 -21.85 1.70 -1.30
C THR A 43 -22.47 0.52 -2.05
N PRO A 44 -23.38 0.79 -3.01
CA PRO A 44 -23.96 -0.24 -3.85
C PRO A 44 -22.97 -0.74 -4.91
N LYS A 45 -23.17 -1.99 -5.37
CA LYS A 45 -22.48 -2.53 -6.55
C LYS A 45 -22.95 -1.82 -7.82
N SER A 46 -22.10 -1.85 -8.85
CA SER A 46 -22.45 -1.37 -10.22
C SER A 46 -22.85 0.10 -10.33
N VAL A 47 -22.47 0.95 -9.37
CA VAL A 47 -22.68 2.41 -9.43
C VAL A 47 -21.33 3.13 -9.38
N CYS A 48 -21.16 4.11 -10.27
CA CYS A 48 -20.01 5.01 -10.26
C CYS A 48 -19.96 5.80 -8.95
N LYS A 49 -18.81 5.77 -8.25
CA LYS A 49 -18.68 6.43 -6.95
C LYS A 49 -18.83 7.95 -7.03
N GLY A 50 -18.57 8.53 -8.19
CA GLY A 50 -18.81 9.95 -8.46
C GLY A 50 -20.28 10.35 -8.64
N PHE A 51 -21.19 9.39 -8.88
CA PHE A 51 -22.61 9.65 -9.20
C PHE A 51 -23.58 9.03 -8.19
N MET A 52 -23.08 8.61 -7.02
CA MET A 52 -23.94 8.08 -5.95
C MET A 52 -24.81 9.18 -5.35
N THR A 53 -25.99 8.81 -4.87
CA THR A 53 -26.82 9.65 -4.01
C THR A 53 -27.03 8.97 -2.65
N PRO A 54 -27.34 9.72 -1.57
CA PRO A 54 -27.46 9.16 -0.22
C PRO A 54 -28.47 8.01 -0.07
N ASP A 55 -29.56 8.05 -0.83
CA ASP A 55 -30.61 7.03 -0.89
C ASP A 55 -30.14 5.70 -1.49
N MET A 56 -29.06 5.70 -2.28
CA MET A 56 -28.51 4.49 -2.88
C MET A 56 -27.70 3.61 -1.92
N MET A 57 -27.36 4.10 -0.71
CA MET A 57 -26.54 3.33 0.23
C MET A 57 -27.31 2.14 0.80
N CYS A 58 -26.60 1.01 0.92
CA CYS A 58 -27.13 -0.25 1.46
C CYS A 58 -26.72 -0.41 2.92
N ILE A 59 -27.56 -1.05 3.72
CA ILE A 59 -27.22 -1.48 5.09
C ILE A 59 -27.11 -3.00 5.11
N THR A 60 -26.03 -3.50 5.70
CA THR A 60 -25.79 -4.94 5.89
C THR A 60 -25.54 -5.25 7.37
N ASP A 61 -25.82 -6.50 7.79
CA ASP A 61 -25.32 -7.03 9.07
C ASP A 61 -23.82 -7.42 8.96
N LEU A 62 -23.21 -7.85 10.06
CA LEU A 62 -21.82 -8.34 10.08
C LEU A 62 -21.63 -9.75 9.47
N ASP A 63 -22.69 -10.36 8.94
CA ASP A 63 -22.64 -11.57 8.12
C ASP A 63 -22.72 -11.25 6.61
N GLY A 64 -22.95 -9.99 6.25
CA GLY A 64 -23.09 -9.52 4.87
C GLY A 64 -24.50 -9.65 4.29
N ARG A 65 -25.50 -9.98 5.12
CA ARG A 65 -26.91 -9.98 4.67
C ARG A 65 -27.40 -8.55 4.54
N LYS A 66 -28.04 -8.24 3.40
CA LYS A 66 -28.70 -6.94 3.18
C LYS A 66 -29.89 -6.79 4.11
N LEU A 67 -29.88 -5.75 4.94
CA LEU A 67 -30.96 -5.38 5.85
C LEU A 67 -31.86 -4.29 5.25
N GLN A 68 -31.27 -3.33 4.53
CA GLN A 68 -31.98 -2.19 3.97
C GLN A 68 -31.30 -1.66 2.69
N GLY A 69 -32.10 -1.04 1.81
CA GLY A 69 -31.66 -0.37 0.58
C GLY A 69 -32.20 -1.05 -0.68
N ASP A 70 -32.59 -0.24 -1.66
CA ASP A 70 -33.20 -0.73 -2.91
C ASP A 70 -32.17 -1.36 -3.87
N ARG A 71 -30.89 -1.04 -3.66
CA ARG A 71 -29.76 -1.61 -4.41
C ARG A 71 -29.14 -2.78 -3.67
N ASP A 72 -28.21 -3.45 -4.34
CA ASP A 72 -27.41 -4.49 -3.70
C ASP A 72 -26.06 -3.93 -3.24
N PRO A 73 -25.55 -4.42 -2.08
CA PRO A 73 -24.23 -4.06 -1.58
C PRO A 73 -23.12 -4.41 -2.59
N SER A 74 -21.96 -3.76 -2.44
CA SER A 74 -20.73 -4.09 -3.18
C SER A 74 -20.47 -5.60 -3.24
N SER A 75 -19.98 -6.10 -4.37
CA SER A 75 -19.58 -7.51 -4.51
C SER A 75 -18.40 -7.89 -3.61
N GLU A 76 -17.68 -6.91 -3.08
CA GLU A 76 -16.52 -7.11 -2.20
C GLU A 76 -16.83 -6.88 -0.71
N THR A 77 -18.12 -6.98 -0.34
CA THR A 77 -18.57 -6.90 1.05
C THR A 77 -17.76 -7.80 1.98
N LEU A 78 -17.39 -9.01 1.52
CA LEU A 78 -16.64 -9.98 2.33
C LEU A 78 -15.28 -9.46 2.79
N MET A 79 -14.58 -8.71 1.93
CA MET A 79 -13.29 -8.09 2.29
C MET A 79 -13.48 -7.06 3.41
N HIS A 80 -14.51 -6.21 3.30
CA HIS A 80 -14.84 -5.22 4.32
C HIS A 80 -15.22 -5.88 5.65
N LEU A 81 -16.04 -6.93 5.61
CA LEU A 81 -16.45 -7.67 6.80
C LEU A 81 -15.26 -8.29 7.53
N GLU A 82 -14.30 -8.84 6.80
CA GLU A 82 -13.07 -9.39 7.40
C GLU A 82 -12.30 -8.31 8.17
N VAL A 83 -12.18 -7.10 7.61
CA VAL A 83 -11.59 -5.97 8.33
C VAL A 83 -12.32 -5.71 9.64
N TYR A 84 -13.63 -5.55 9.61
CA TYR A 84 -14.40 -5.20 10.82
C TYR A 84 -14.41 -6.30 11.89
N ARG A 85 -14.23 -7.57 11.49
CA ARG A 85 -14.07 -8.72 12.40
C ARG A 85 -12.70 -8.73 13.07
N GLN A 86 -11.64 -8.45 12.33
CA GLN A 86 -10.27 -8.46 12.85
C GLN A 86 -9.92 -7.20 13.64
N ARG A 87 -10.58 -6.07 13.35
CA ARG A 87 -10.26 -4.74 13.88
C ARG A 87 -11.50 -4.02 14.42
N PRO A 88 -11.87 -4.23 15.71
CA PRO A 88 -12.98 -3.53 16.35
C PRO A 88 -12.82 -2.00 16.39
N ASP A 89 -11.59 -1.50 16.36
CA ASP A 89 -11.26 -0.08 16.33
C ASP A 89 -11.59 0.60 15.00
N VAL A 90 -11.68 -0.18 13.91
CA VAL A 90 -12.00 0.35 12.57
C VAL A 90 -13.48 0.71 12.48
N GLN A 91 -13.73 1.94 12.05
CA GLN A 91 -15.07 2.48 11.78
C GLN A 91 -15.33 2.66 10.29
N ALA A 92 -14.31 2.74 9.43
CA ALA A 92 -14.49 2.88 8.00
C ALA A 92 -13.43 2.14 7.19
N VAL A 93 -13.83 1.68 6.01
CA VAL A 93 -13.01 0.96 5.04
C VAL A 93 -13.22 1.59 3.66
N VAL A 94 -12.12 1.86 2.97
CA VAL A 94 -12.11 2.42 1.61
C VAL A 94 -11.24 1.53 0.73
N HIS A 95 -11.81 1.06 -0.37
CA HIS A 95 -11.10 0.32 -1.41
C HIS A 95 -11.21 1.06 -2.74
N ALA A 96 -10.09 1.12 -3.47
CA ALA A 96 -9.96 1.88 -4.71
C ALA A 96 -8.84 1.32 -5.60
N HIS A 97 -8.75 1.85 -6.81
CA HIS A 97 -7.76 1.54 -7.84
C HIS A 97 -6.94 2.77 -8.27
N PRO A 98 -6.25 3.47 -7.35
CA PRO A 98 -5.40 4.59 -7.70
C PRO A 98 -4.28 4.14 -8.65
N PRO A 99 -4.07 4.80 -9.82
CA PRO A 99 -3.30 4.21 -10.92
C PRO A 99 -1.84 3.90 -10.57
N THR A 100 -1.16 4.77 -9.82
CA THR A 100 0.27 4.58 -9.55
C THR A 100 0.47 3.46 -8.55
N ALA A 101 -0.26 3.49 -7.43
CA ALA A 101 -0.21 2.44 -6.42
C ALA A 101 -0.69 1.09 -6.97
N THR A 102 -1.71 1.07 -7.84
CA THR A 102 -2.14 -0.13 -8.55
C THR A 102 -1.03 -0.63 -9.49
N GLY A 103 -0.28 0.27 -10.13
CA GLY A 103 0.91 -0.09 -10.92
C GLY A 103 1.98 -0.81 -10.10
N PHE A 104 2.23 -0.37 -8.86
CA PHE A 104 3.11 -1.09 -7.92
C PHE A 104 2.56 -2.48 -7.57
N ALA A 105 1.25 -2.57 -7.33
CA ALA A 105 0.58 -3.83 -7.02
C ALA A 105 0.62 -4.84 -8.18
N VAL A 106 0.47 -4.38 -9.42
CA VAL A 106 0.64 -5.17 -10.65
C VAL A 106 2.11 -5.59 -10.83
N ALA A 107 3.06 -4.71 -10.51
CA ALA A 107 4.48 -5.02 -10.61
C ALA A 107 5.00 -5.99 -9.54
N GLY A 108 4.17 -6.38 -8.56
CA GLY A 108 4.61 -7.23 -7.45
C GLY A 108 5.52 -6.50 -6.45
N ILE A 109 5.40 -5.17 -6.36
CA ILE A 109 6.31 -4.33 -5.58
C ILE A 109 5.54 -3.71 -4.40
N PRO A 110 5.85 -4.08 -3.14
CA PRO A 110 5.28 -3.41 -1.98
C PRO A 110 5.83 -1.97 -1.80
N LEU A 111 5.11 -1.19 -1.00
CA LEU A 111 5.49 0.16 -0.58
C LEU A 111 5.92 0.11 0.91
N ASP A 112 6.91 -0.74 1.19
CA ASP A 112 7.39 -1.12 2.53
C ASP A 112 8.78 -0.56 2.88
N ARG A 113 9.32 0.33 2.03
CA ARG A 113 10.63 0.96 2.22
C ARG A 113 10.53 2.28 2.99
N ALA A 114 11.51 2.56 3.83
CA ALA A 114 11.61 3.77 4.64
C ALA A 114 11.95 5.03 3.81
N VAL A 115 11.09 5.43 2.88
CA VAL A 115 11.38 6.53 1.94
C VAL A 115 10.91 7.88 2.48
N LEU A 116 9.69 7.97 3.00
CA LEU A 116 9.06 9.24 3.41
C LEU A 116 8.65 9.22 4.87
N ALA A 117 9.01 10.28 5.60
CA ALA A 117 8.75 10.40 7.04
C ALA A 117 7.25 10.47 7.36
N GLU A 118 6.48 11.18 6.55
CA GLU A 118 5.04 11.35 6.68
C GLU A 118 4.30 10.02 6.51
N VAL A 119 4.76 9.17 5.58
CA VAL A 119 4.18 7.84 5.36
C VAL A 119 4.51 6.93 6.54
N LEU A 120 5.74 6.93 7.02
CA LEU A 120 6.18 6.12 8.16
C LEU A 120 5.43 6.46 9.46
N THR A 121 5.11 7.74 9.66
CA THR A 121 4.36 8.20 10.83
C THR A 121 2.86 7.90 10.73
N THR A 122 2.28 7.96 9.54
CA THR A 122 0.82 7.80 9.34
C THR A 122 0.39 6.38 9.02
N LEU A 123 1.07 5.70 8.11
CA LEU A 123 0.75 4.36 7.60
C LEU A 123 1.78 3.30 8.04
N GLY A 124 3.02 3.73 8.29
CA GLY A 124 4.15 2.83 8.50
C GLY A 124 4.61 2.22 7.18
N SER A 125 4.41 0.92 7.02
CA SER A 125 4.63 0.14 5.80
C SER A 125 3.32 -0.19 5.11
N ILE A 126 3.34 -0.20 3.78
CA ILE A 126 2.21 -0.60 2.94
C ILE A 126 2.59 -1.92 2.23
N PRO A 127 2.13 -3.07 2.74
CA PRO A 127 2.48 -4.37 2.21
C PRO A 127 1.73 -4.64 0.90
N LEU A 128 2.12 -5.70 0.22
CA LEU A 128 1.40 -6.26 -0.92
C LEU A 128 0.74 -7.57 -0.51
N ALA A 129 -0.59 -7.57 -0.43
CA ALA A 129 -1.35 -8.80 -0.25
C ALA A 129 -1.27 -9.67 -1.51
N GLU A 130 -1.21 -10.99 -1.29
CA GLU A 130 -1.22 -11.99 -2.36
C GLU A 130 -2.44 -11.84 -3.27
N TYR A 131 -2.30 -12.27 -4.53
CA TYR A 131 -3.43 -12.26 -5.46
C TYR A 131 -4.53 -13.19 -4.95
N ALA A 132 -5.76 -12.68 -5.01
CA ALA A 132 -6.96 -13.41 -4.73
C ALA A 132 -8.05 -12.95 -5.69
N THR A 133 -8.93 -13.86 -6.10
CA THR A 133 -9.98 -13.53 -7.05
C THR A 133 -10.98 -12.55 -6.40
N PRO A 134 -11.21 -11.35 -6.97
CA PRO A 134 -12.14 -10.37 -6.41
C PRO A 134 -13.54 -10.95 -6.21
N SER A 135 -14.24 -10.47 -5.18
CA SER A 135 -15.60 -10.93 -4.82
C SER A 135 -15.74 -12.41 -4.42
N THR A 136 -14.62 -13.11 -4.15
CA THR A 136 -14.61 -14.49 -3.63
C THR A 136 -14.18 -14.54 -2.16
N SER A 137 -14.23 -15.73 -1.54
CA SER A 137 -13.71 -15.96 -0.18
C SER A 137 -12.18 -15.87 -0.08
N GLU A 138 -11.46 -15.92 -1.20
CA GLU A 138 -9.99 -15.85 -1.23
C GLU A 138 -9.49 -14.45 -0.82
N LEU A 139 -10.22 -13.40 -1.19
CA LEU A 139 -9.80 -12.02 -0.94
C LEU A 139 -9.75 -11.67 0.55
N PRO A 140 -10.77 -12.00 1.37
CA PRO A 140 -10.67 -11.96 2.83
C PRO A 140 -9.44 -12.67 3.41
N GLU A 141 -9.10 -13.86 2.91
CA GLU A 141 -7.97 -14.64 3.41
C GLU A 141 -6.62 -13.98 3.10
N ALA A 142 -6.48 -13.40 1.91
CA ALA A 142 -5.29 -12.67 1.50
C ALA A 142 -5.04 -11.43 2.38
N VAL A 143 -6.09 -10.67 2.72
CA VAL A 143 -5.96 -9.46 3.55
C VAL A 143 -5.80 -9.76 5.05
N ARG A 144 -6.32 -10.89 5.53
CA ARG A 144 -6.31 -11.28 6.96
C ARG A 144 -4.91 -11.28 7.57
N LYS A 145 -3.90 -11.63 6.78
CA LYS A 145 -2.49 -11.69 7.18
C LYS A 145 -1.93 -10.31 7.60
N TYR A 146 -2.46 -9.23 7.03
CA TYR A 146 -1.92 -7.88 7.18
C TYR A 146 -2.81 -6.96 8.02
N ILE A 147 -4.12 -7.17 8.01
CA ILE A 147 -5.10 -6.18 8.51
C ILE A 147 -4.96 -5.85 10.01
N LYS A 148 -4.39 -6.77 10.81
CA LYS A 148 -4.16 -6.54 12.24
C LYS A 148 -3.12 -5.45 12.51
N ALA A 149 -2.09 -5.37 11.68
CA ALA A 149 -0.96 -4.47 11.87
C ALA A 149 -0.99 -3.26 10.92
N HIS A 150 -1.69 -3.34 9.79
CA HIS A 150 -1.63 -2.33 8.73
C HIS A 150 -2.95 -1.59 8.54
N ASP A 151 -2.84 -0.28 8.37
CA ASP A 151 -3.98 0.60 8.08
C ASP A 151 -4.16 0.90 6.58
N GLY A 152 -3.23 0.41 5.76
CA GLY A 152 -3.25 0.50 4.31
C GLY A 152 -2.42 -0.60 3.67
N MET A 153 -2.90 -1.17 2.56
CA MET A 153 -2.21 -2.24 1.83
C MET A 153 -2.51 -2.18 0.34
N LEU A 154 -1.57 -2.68 -0.47
CA LEU A 154 -1.79 -2.99 -1.88
C LEU A 154 -2.37 -4.39 -2.03
N LEU A 155 -3.17 -4.60 -3.08
CA LEU A 155 -3.77 -5.88 -3.45
C LEU A 155 -3.21 -6.27 -4.82
N ALA A 156 -2.45 -7.37 -4.90
CA ALA A 156 -1.75 -7.77 -6.14
C ALA A 156 -2.71 -7.85 -7.34
N ASN A 157 -2.31 -7.23 -8.46
CA ASN A 157 -3.10 -7.16 -9.70
C ASN A 157 -4.53 -6.60 -9.52
N HIS A 158 -4.78 -5.80 -8.49
CA HIS A 158 -6.12 -5.32 -8.18
C HIS A 158 -6.15 -3.84 -7.80
N GLY A 159 -5.61 -3.46 -6.63
CA GLY A 159 -5.89 -2.14 -6.07
C GLY A 159 -5.21 -1.85 -4.75
N ALA A 160 -5.85 -1.01 -3.94
CA ALA A 160 -5.47 -0.72 -2.57
C ALA A 160 -6.67 -0.77 -1.62
N LEU A 161 -6.41 -1.04 -0.35
CA LEU A 161 -7.39 -1.05 0.73
C LEU A 161 -6.86 -0.21 1.90
N THR A 162 -7.68 0.67 2.44
CA THR A 162 -7.35 1.47 3.63
C THR A 162 -8.46 1.46 4.66
N VAL A 163 -8.08 1.64 5.93
CA VAL A 163 -8.98 1.60 7.07
C VAL A 163 -8.77 2.78 8.00
N GLY A 164 -9.79 3.14 8.78
CA GLY A 164 -9.70 4.27 9.70
C GLY A 164 -10.70 4.23 10.84
N GLY A 165 -10.41 5.02 11.88
CA GLY A 165 -11.34 5.28 12.99
C GLY A 165 -12.50 6.20 12.60
N ASP A 166 -12.46 6.77 11.41
CA ASP A 166 -13.54 7.48 10.74
C ASP A 166 -13.34 7.40 9.21
N LEU A 167 -14.39 7.79 8.46
CA LEU A 167 -14.41 7.70 7.00
C LEU A 167 -13.35 8.57 6.32
N TYR A 168 -13.15 9.80 6.80
CA TYR A 168 -12.16 10.70 6.21
C TYR A 168 -10.74 10.21 6.51
N GLY A 169 -10.48 9.68 7.70
CA GLY A 169 -9.20 9.05 8.03
C GLY A 169 -8.86 7.87 7.12
N ALA A 170 -9.84 7.02 6.80
CA ALA A 170 -9.64 5.92 5.83
C ALA A 170 -9.37 6.46 4.41
N TYR A 171 -10.11 7.47 3.97
CA TYR A 171 -9.93 8.10 2.66
C TYR A 171 -8.58 8.84 2.53
N TYR A 172 -8.16 9.61 3.54
CA TYR A 172 -6.88 10.33 3.52
C TYR A 172 -5.70 9.38 3.43
N LYS A 173 -5.77 8.22 4.08
CA LYS A 173 -4.76 7.15 3.90
C LYS A 173 -4.71 6.65 2.46
N MET A 174 -5.84 6.54 1.77
CA MET A 174 -5.87 6.18 0.34
C MET A 174 -5.16 7.23 -0.50
N GLU A 175 -5.37 8.52 -0.21
CA GLU A 175 -4.63 9.62 -0.84
C GLU A 175 -3.12 9.53 -0.56
N THR A 176 -2.74 9.21 0.68
CA THR A 176 -1.33 9.04 1.07
C THR A 176 -0.67 7.87 0.33
N ILE A 177 -1.35 6.74 0.16
CA ILE A 177 -0.82 5.59 -0.61
C ILE A 177 -0.49 6.00 -2.05
N GLU A 178 -1.44 6.65 -2.75
CA GLU A 178 -1.20 7.07 -4.14
C GLU A 178 -0.12 8.15 -4.24
N HIS A 179 -0.10 9.09 -3.30
CA HIS A 179 0.94 10.12 -3.25
C HIS A 179 2.33 9.50 -3.05
N PHE A 180 2.43 8.54 -2.13
CA PHE A 180 3.67 7.83 -1.88
C PHE A 180 4.12 7.03 -3.10
N ALA A 181 3.21 6.29 -3.74
CA ALA A 181 3.51 5.55 -4.97
C ALA A 181 4.08 6.46 -6.07
N LYS A 182 3.51 7.66 -6.27
CA LYS A 182 4.04 8.66 -7.22
C LYS A 182 5.46 9.11 -6.88
N ILE A 183 5.72 9.44 -5.63
CA ILE A 183 7.06 9.87 -5.20
C ILE A 183 8.08 8.74 -5.37
N SER A 184 7.74 7.53 -4.92
CA SER A 184 8.60 6.36 -5.09
C SER A 184 8.85 6.03 -6.55
N LEU A 185 7.84 6.13 -7.42
CA LEU A 185 8.02 5.94 -8.86
C LEU A 185 9.00 6.96 -9.42
N VAL A 186 8.83 8.25 -9.12
CA VAL A 186 9.73 9.32 -9.58
C VAL A 186 11.15 9.08 -9.07
N ALA A 187 11.33 8.76 -7.79
CA ALA A 187 12.65 8.46 -7.22
C ALA A 187 13.34 7.30 -7.96
N ARG A 188 12.60 6.23 -8.26
CA ARG A 188 13.10 5.07 -9.01
C ARG A 188 13.43 5.41 -10.46
N LEU A 189 12.62 6.24 -11.12
CA LEU A 189 12.90 6.74 -12.48
C LEU A 189 14.16 7.63 -12.52
N LEU A 190 14.43 8.39 -11.45
CA LEU A 190 15.67 9.14 -11.26
C LEU A 190 16.86 8.24 -10.86
N GLY A 191 16.61 6.95 -10.65
CA GLY A 191 17.61 5.90 -10.47
C GLY A 191 17.80 5.40 -9.04
N ARG A 192 17.19 6.02 -8.01
CA ARG A 192 17.31 5.55 -6.62
C ARG A 192 16.28 6.13 -5.64
N GLU A 193 16.00 5.36 -4.59
CA GLU A 193 15.36 5.83 -3.36
C GLU A 193 16.42 6.02 -2.27
N ASN A 194 16.49 7.20 -1.65
CA ASN A 194 17.34 7.43 -0.48
C ASN A 194 16.52 7.10 0.78
N LEU A 195 16.89 6.03 1.48
CA LEU A 195 16.10 5.53 2.60
C LEU A 195 16.55 6.11 3.94
N LEU A 196 15.57 6.36 4.79
CA LEU A 196 15.75 6.67 6.20
C LEU A 196 16.30 5.45 6.93
N SER A 197 17.29 5.68 7.78
CA SER A 197 17.88 4.66 8.64
C SER A 197 16.87 4.13 9.65
N ARG A 198 17.14 2.93 10.18
CA ARG A 198 16.32 2.34 11.25
C ARG A 198 16.20 3.25 12.47
N GLU A 199 17.26 3.96 12.83
CA GLU A 199 17.24 4.92 13.94
C GLU A 199 16.25 6.06 13.67
N GLU A 200 16.25 6.63 12.46
CA GLU A 200 15.32 7.68 12.05
C GLU A 200 13.88 7.17 12.01
N VAL A 201 13.65 5.94 11.54
CA VAL A 201 12.32 5.30 11.57
C VAL A 201 11.80 5.18 13.01
N MET A 202 12.63 4.74 13.96
CA MET A 202 12.21 4.62 15.36
C MET A 202 11.92 5.98 15.98
N ARG A 203 12.75 7.00 15.69
CA ARG A 203 12.50 8.38 16.14
C ARG A 203 11.16 8.91 15.61
N LEU A 204 10.81 8.59 14.37
CA LEU A 204 9.51 8.95 13.80
C LEU A 204 8.35 8.22 14.50
N GLN A 205 8.52 6.96 14.91
CA GLN A 205 7.50 6.24 15.68
C GLN A 205 7.20 6.91 17.02
N ASP A 206 8.22 7.40 17.73
CA ASP A 206 8.07 8.09 19.01
C ASP A 206 7.25 9.40 18.88
N LEU A 207 7.35 10.07 17.73
CA LEU A 207 6.65 11.33 17.47
C LEU A 207 5.15 11.17 17.16
N ARG A 208 4.68 9.94 16.87
CA ARG A 208 3.28 9.70 16.45
C ARG A 208 2.26 10.11 17.50
N GLY A 209 2.58 9.91 18.78
CA GLY A 209 1.74 10.33 19.91
C GLY A 209 1.57 11.86 19.95
N SER A 210 2.65 12.61 19.70
CA SER A 210 2.63 14.08 19.64
C SER A 210 1.80 14.62 18.48
N TYR A 211 1.68 13.86 17.39
CA TYR A 211 0.83 14.20 16.24
C TYR A 211 -0.63 13.72 16.38
N GLY A 212 -1.00 13.13 17.52
CA GLY A 212 -2.35 12.61 17.74
C GLY A 212 -2.72 11.41 16.85
N ILE A 213 -1.73 10.72 16.29
CA ILE A 213 -1.94 9.54 15.44
C ILE A 213 -2.27 8.36 16.35
N LYS A 214 -3.55 7.98 16.40
CA LYS A 214 -4.07 6.89 17.25
C LYS A 214 -4.02 5.50 16.60
N ALA A 215 -3.80 5.45 15.29
CA ALA A 215 -3.78 4.24 14.49
C ALA A 215 -2.68 3.25 14.97
N PRO A 216 -2.97 1.95 15.15
CA PRO A 216 -1.93 0.97 15.38
C PRO A 216 -1.13 0.79 14.09
N ALA A 217 0.14 1.20 14.13
CA ALA A 217 1.12 0.87 13.10
C ALA A 217 2.49 0.62 13.78
N PRO A 218 2.57 -0.28 14.77
CA PRO A 218 3.83 -0.52 15.46
C PRO A 218 4.84 -1.09 14.46
N ILE A 219 6.00 -0.46 14.33
CA ILE A 219 7.08 -0.94 13.48
C ILE A 219 8.04 -1.74 14.34
N CYS A 220 8.19 -3.03 14.06
CA CYS A 220 9.09 -3.92 14.79
C CYS A 220 10.54 -3.86 14.28
N ALA A 221 11.47 -4.24 15.16
CA ALA A 221 12.79 -4.68 14.72
C ALA A 221 12.64 -5.95 13.87
N ALA A 222 13.45 -6.07 12.81
CA ALA A 222 13.26 -6.97 11.65
C ALA A 222 13.22 -8.49 11.91
N THR A 223 13.07 -8.94 13.16
CA THR A 223 13.26 -10.33 13.60
C THR A 223 12.02 -10.97 14.21
N GLN A 224 10.85 -10.32 14.17
CA GLN A 224 9.61 -10.91 14.72
C GLN A 224 8.56 -11.05 13.62
N GLU A 225 8.22 -12.31 13.31
CA GLU A 225 6.99 -12.68 12.58
C GLU A 225 5.78 -12.57 13.52
N ASP A 226 5.59 -11.39 14.12
CA ASP A 226 4.37 -11.11 14.87
C ASP A 226 3.36 -10.45 13.94
N ALA A 227 2.22 -11.09 13.74
CA ALA A 227 1.09 -10.54 12.96
C ALA A 227 0.52 -9.25 13.58
N SER A 228 0.98 -8.85 14.77
CA SER A 228 0.62 -7.61 15.44
C SER A 228 1.47 -6.39 15.03
N CYS A 229 2.56 -6.58 14.28
CA CYS A 229 3.44 -5.47 13.90
C CYS A 229 3.93 -5.47 12.46
N GLN A 230 4.41 -4.29 12.06
CA GLN A 230 4.80 -3.97 10.71
C GLN A 230 6.31 -4.09 10.52
N VAL A 231 6.73 -4.50 9.32
CA VAL A 231 8.13 -4.53 8.91
C VAL A 231 8.37 -3.45 7.86
N VAL A 232 9.34 -2.57 8.13
CA VAL A 232 9.83 -1.58 7.17
C VAL A 232 11.27 -1.92 6.77
N GLN A 233 11.54 -1.89 5.45
CA GLN A 233 12.88 -1.98 4.90
C GLN A 233 13.63 -0.66 5.15
N ALA A 234 14.52 -0.68 6.13
CA ALA A 234 15.34 0.46 6.53
C ALA A 234 16.81 0.02 6.74
N PRO A 235 17.80 0.75 6.19
CA PRO A 235 19.21 0.51 6.44
C PRO A 235 19.60 0.65 7.92
N GLN A 236 20.58 -0.14 8.40
CA GLN A 236 21.03 -0.07 9.80
C GLN A 236 21.76 1.23 10.15
N GLY A 237 22.34 1.92 9.17
CA GLY A 237 22.94 3.25 9.34
C GLY A 237 22.67 4.18 8.16
N ALA A 238 22.81 5.48 8.38
CA ALA A 238 22.51 6.55 7.41
C ALA A 238 23.31 6.46 6.08
N GLY A 239 24.34 5.61 6.01
CA GLY A 239 25.18 5.39 4.82
C GLY A 239 25.01 4.05 4.10
N SER A 240 24.25 3.09 4.65
CA SER A 240 24.05 1.79 4.00
C SER A 240 23.05 1.92 2.85
N ARG A 241 23.52 1.70 1.62
CA ARG A 241 22.74 1.81 0.38
C ARG A 241 22.06 0.48 0.09
N LEU A 242 20.76 0.50 -0.21
CA LEU A 242 20.05 -0.68 -0.75
C LEU A 242 20.18 -0.80 -2.29
N VAL A 243 20.71 0.23 -2.97
CA VAL A 243 20.98 0.19 -4.43
C VAL A 243 22.38 0.78 -4.73
N PRO A 244 23.26 0.08 -5.46
CA PRO A 244 24.57 0.62 -5.87
C PRO A 244 24.43 1.84 -6.82
N ASP A 245 25.28 2.85 -6.68
CA ASP A 245 25.30 4.04 -7.56
C ASP A 245 25.61 3.63 -9.01
N ILE A 246 24.62 3.74 -9.91
CA ILE A 246 24.80 3.49 -11.36
C ILE A 246 25.51 4.68 -12.06
N LEU A 247 25.59 5.86 -11.42
CA LEU A 247 25.98 7.12 -12.07
C LEU A 247 27.48 7.47 -12.07
N ARG A 248 28.41 6.59 -11.68
CA ARG A 248 29.86 6.87 -11.72
C ARG A 248 30.61 6.29 -12.92
N ARG A 249 29.94 5.97 -14.03
CA ARG A 249 30.60 5.51 -15.27
C ARG A 249 30.42 6.46 -16.45
N ALA A 250 31.20 7.55 -16.43
CA ALA A 250 31.70 8.19 -17.64
C ALA A 250 32.98 8.96 -17.30
N VAL A 251 34.01 8.82 -18.16
CA VAL A 251 35.35 9.45 -18.17
C VAL A 251 36.54 8.50 -17.79
N SER A 252 36.87 7.64 -18.77
CA SER A 252 38.19 7.22 -19.34
C SER A 252 39.30 6.48 -18.52
N PRO A 253 40.21 5.67 -19.12
CA PRO A 253 40.27 4.89 -20.39
C PRO A 253 40.42 3.34 -20.18
N THR A 254 40.62 2.56 -21.26
CA THR A 254 40.69 1.06 -21.41
C THR A 254 41.98 0.42 -20.81
N PRO A 255 42.18 -0.93 -20.74
CA PRO A 255 42.51 -1.58 -19.47
C PRO A 255 43.81 -2.42 -19.46
N SER A 256 44.29 -2.81 -18.27
CA SER A 256 45.33 -3.82 -18.09
C SER A 256 45.08 -4.61 -16.81
N ALA A 257 44.63 -5.86 -16.93
CA ALA A 257 44.47 -6.78 -15.81
C ALA A 257 45.84 -7.32 -15.36
N GLN A 258 46.09 -7.29 -14.05
CA GLN A 258 47.19 -7.98 -13.39
C GLN A 258 46.65 -8.75 -12.17
N THR A 259 47.14 -9.98 -11.99
CA THR A 259 46.80 -10.92 -10.91
C THR A 259 48.05 -11.32 -10.15
N ASP A 260 47.97 -11.36 -8.82
CA ASP A 260 49.00 -11.83 -7.88
C ASP A 260 48.43 -12.75 -6.77
N ALA A 261 49.34 -13.36 -6.01
CA ALA A 261 49.38 -14.80 -5.66
C ALA A 261 48.37 -15.38 -4.61
N GLU A 262 47.21 -14.76 -4.38
CA GLU A 262 46.20 -15.25 -3.39
C GLU A 262 44.83 -15.66 -3.99
N GLY A 263 44.71 -15.86 -5.31
CA GLY A 263 43.53 -16.51 -5.91
C GLY A 263 42.30 -15.62 -6.16
N GLU A 264 42.45 -14.31 -6.26
CA GLU A 264 41.36 -13.38 -6.57
C GLU A 264 41.50 -12.82 -8.01
N ILE A 265 40.54 -13.10 -8.89
CA ILE A 265 40.50 -12.53 -10.25
C ILE A 265 40.00 -11.09 -10.16
N ARG A 266 40.80 -10.14 -10.64
CA ARG A 266 40.41 -8.73 -10.75
C ARG A 266 40.27 -8.34 -12.20
N LEU A 267 39.02 -8.24 -12.64
CA LEU A 267 38.62 -7.67 -13.94
C LEU A 267 37.88 -6.37 -13.67
N THR A 268 38.04 -5.39 -14.55
CA THR A 268 37.10 -4.29 -14.62
C THR A 268 35.77 -4.82 -15.19
N TYR A 269 34.63 -4.28 -14.76
CA TYR A 269 33.34 -4.63 -15.39
C TYR A 269 33.36 -4.38 -16.92
N ARG A 270 34.22 -3.48 -17.42
CA ARG A 270 34.35 -3.24 -18.86
C ARG A 270 35.01 -4.44 -19.54
N GLU A 271 36.08 -4.98 -18.94
CA GLU A 271 36.70 -6.24 -19.35
C GLU A 271 35.74 -7.43 -19.16
N LEU A 272 34.92 -7.44 -18.10
CA LEU A 272 33.92 -8.49 -17.86
C LEU A 272 32.79 -8.47 -18.89
N SER A 273 32.21 -7.31 -19.19
CA SER A 273 31.16 -7.18 -20.21
C SER A 273 31.68 -7.49 -21.61
N ALA A 274 32.92 -7.08 -21.92
CA ALA A 274 33.57 -7.45 -23.18
C ALA A 274 33.79 -8.97 -23.28
N LEU A 275 34.23 -9.62 -22.20
CA LEU A 275 34.37 -11.09 -22.12
C LEU A 275 33.03 -11.80 -22.31
N ILE A 276 31.94 -11.30 -21.73
CA ILE A 276 30.59 -11.87 -21.88
C ILE A 276 30.09 -11.75 -23.33
N GLU A 277 30.28 -10.60 -23.98
CA GLU A 277 29.87 -10.40 -25.37
C GLU A 277 30.65 -11.29 -26.35
N ASP A 278 31.96 -11.48 -26.14
CA ASP A 278 32.81 -12.37 -26.94
C ASP A 278 32.44 -13.85 -26.76
N ALA A 279 32.12 -14.25 -25.53
CA ALA A 279 31.65 -15.62 -25.25
C ALA A 279 30.33 -15.92 -25.98
N ILE A 280 29.37 -14.98 -25.98
CA ILE A 280 28.07 -15.11 -26.68
C ILE A 280 28.25 -15.25 -28.20
N ARG A 281 29.26 -14.58 -28.79
CA ARG A 281 29.56 -14.67 -30.22
C ARG A 281 30.16 -16.03 -30.63
N SER A 282 30.97 -16.65 -29.78
CA SER A 282 31.63 -17.94 -30.07
C SER A 282 30.70 -19.16 -30.08
N LEU A 283 29.44 -18.98 -29.68
CA LEU A 283 28.42 -20.02 -29.61
C LEU A 283 27.50 -20.09 -30.86
N ARG A 284 27.77 -19.33 -31.92
CA ARG A 284 26.96 -19.25 -33.17
C ARG A 284 27.85 -19.10 -34.40
#